data_AF-A0A975CFS0-F1
#
_entry.id   AF-A0A975CFS0-F1
#
_cell.length_a   1.000
_cell.length_b   1.000
_cell.length_c   1.000
_cell.angle_alpha   90.00
_cell.angle_beta   90.00
_cell.angle_gamma   90.00
#
_symmetry.space_group_name_H-M   'P 1'
#
loop_
_entity.id
_entity.type
_entity.pdbx_description
1 polymer ?
#
loop_
_entity_poly.entity_id
_entity_poly.type
_entity_poly.pdbx_seq_one_letter_code
_entity_poly.pdbx_strand_id
1 'polypeptide(L)'
;MIETLLGGLLGGAFRLAPEILKWVDRKGERSHELAMQDKALEFEKLRGAQRMQEIGAGADAVWNTGAIDTLREAVAGQARASGVKWADALSISVRPVLTYWFMALYCAAKTAAFVAALTAGAGWGEAIVHAWTQADQALWAGVLNFWFLGRVFDRVRP
;
A
#
# COMPACT_ATOMS: atom_id res chain seq x y z
N MET A 1 79.50 -20.37 -21.91
CA MET A 1 78.49 -20.23 -23.01
C MET A 1 77.06 -20.36 -22.50
N ILE A 2 76.84 -21.02 -21.35
CA ILE A 2 75.53 -21.10 -20.71
C ILE A 2 75.20 -19.79 -19.97
N GLU A 3 76.20 -19.06 -19.42
CA GLU A 3 75.99 -17.78 -18.72
C GLU A 3 75.56 -16.64 -19.65
N THR A 4 76.05 -16.59 -20.90
CA THR A 4 75.66 -15.57 -21.89
C THR A 4 74.28 -15.82 -22.48
N LEU A 5 73.89 -17.09 -22.65
CA LEU A 5 72.53 -17.48 -23.04
C LEU A 5 71.53 -17.19 -21.91
N LEU A 6 71.87 -17.50 -20.66
CA LEU A 6 71.05 -17.16 -19.49
C LEU A 6 70.96 -15.64 -19.27
N GLY A 7 72.06 -14.89 -19.42
CA GLY A 7 72.07 -13.43 -19.29
C GLY A 7 71.28 -12.70 -20.37
N GLY A 8 71.32 -13.18 -21.62
CA GLY A 8 70.50 -12.65 -22.71
C GLY A 8 69.00 -12.95 -22.54
N LEU A 9 68.66 -14.14 -22.04
CA LEU A 9 67.27 -14.55 -21.80
C LEU A 9 66.68 -13.85 -20.56
N LEU A 10 67.47 -13.68 -19.49
CA LEU A 10 67.11 -12.86 -18.32
C LEU A 10 66.98 -11.37 -18.67
N GLY A 11 67.85 -10.83 -19.53
CA GLY A 11 67.76 -9.44 -20.01
C GLY A 11 66.54 -9.20 -20.91
N GLY A 12 66.16 -10.19 -21.73
CA GLY A 12 64.92 -10.17 -22.51
C GLY A 12 63.67 -10.23 -21.63
N ALA A 13 63.68 -11.07 -20.59
CA ALA A 13 62.59 -11.16 -19.61
C ALA A 13 62.44 -9.85 -18.78
N PHE A 14 63.54 -9.22 -18.37
CA PHE A 14 63.52 -7.94 -17.65
C PHE A 14 63.06 -6.76 -18.51
N ARG A 15 63.17 -6.82 -19.83
CA ARG A 15 62.56 -5.83 -20.75
C ARG A 15 61.05 -5.99 -20.90
N LEU A 16 60.54 -7.21 -20.74
CA LEU A 16 59.10 -7.50 -20.79
C LEU A 16 58.41 -7.27 -19.44
N ALA A 17 59.14 -7.38 -18.32
CA ALA A 17 58.63 -7.10 -16.98
C ALA A 17 57.95 -5.71 -16.83
N PRO A 18 58.53 -4.58 -17.27
CA PRO A 18 57.87 -3.28 -17.22
C PRO A 18 56.65 -3.18 -18.15
N GLU A 19 56.63 -3.92 -19.27
CA GLU A 19 55.49 -3.98 -20.19
C GLU A 19 54.31 -4.75 -19.56
N ILE A 20 54.60 -5.84 -18.85
CA ILE A 20 53.61 -6.64 -18.12
C ILE A 20 53.03 -5.84 -16.94
N LEU A 21 53.86 -5.13 -16.18
CA LEU A 21 53.40 -4.25 -15.10
C LEU A 21 52.47 -3.15 -15.65
N LYS A 22 52.84 -2.48 -16.75
CA LYS A 22 51.98 -1.48 -17.41
C LYS A 22 50.66 -2.06 -17.91
N TRP A 23 50.65 -3.31 -18.39
CA TRP A 23 49.43 -3.98 -18.83
C TRP A 23 48.51 -4.30 -17.66
N VAL A 24 49.06 -4.75 -16.52
CA VAL A 24 48.32 -5.00 -15.29
C VAL A 24 47.74 -3.68 -14.74
N ASP A 25 48.50 -2.59 -14.71
CA ASP A 25 48.00 -1.27 -14.29
C ASP A 25 46.88 -0.76 -15.19
N ARG A 26 47.03 -0.83 -16.52
CA ARG A 26 45.95 -0.44 -17.46
C ARG A 26 44.69 -1.29 -17.29
N LYS A 27 44.85 -2.57 -16.95
CA LYS A 27 43.71 -3.45 -16.67
C LYS A 27 43.05 -3.07 -15.35
N GLY A 28 43.84 -2.69 -14.33
CA GLY A 28 43.38 -2.17 -13.06
C GLY A 28 42.57 -0.89 -13.21
N GLU A 29 43.11 0.13 -13.91
CA GLU A 29 42.41 1.40 -14.16
C GLU A 29 41.09 1.20 -14.90
N ARG A 30 41.07 0.39 -15.98
CA ARG A 30 39.83 0.08 -16.71
C ARG A 30 38.81 -0.63 -15.84
N SER A 31 39.24 -1.56 -14.99
CA SER A 31 38.33 -2.24 -14.06
C SER A 31 37.78 -1.28 -12.99
N HIS A 32 38.58 -0.30 -12.58
CA HIS A 32 38.17 0.73 -11.63
C HIS A 32 37.19 1.72 -12.25
N GLU A 33 37.43 2.18 -13.48
CA GLU A 33 36.50 3.02 -14.24
C GLU A 33 35.16 2.31 -14.48
N LEU A 34 35.18 1.02 -14.84
CA LEU A 34 33.97 0.22 -14.98
C LEU A 34 33.21 0.10 -13.65
N ALA A 35 33.91 -0.19 -12.55
CA ALA A 35 33.28 -0.28 -11.23
C ALA A 35 32.66 1.07 -10.80
N MET A 36 33.30 2.19 -11.11
CA MET A 36 32.75 3.53 -10.86
C MET A 36 31.51 3.81 -11.71
N GLN A 37 31.53 3.44 -13.01
CA GLN A 37 30.36 3.59 -13.89
C GLN A 37 29.20 2.70 -13.45
N ASP A 38 29.46 1.45 -13.06
CA ASP A 38 28.44 0.52 -12.55
C ASP A 38 27.78 1.07 -11.28
N LYS A 39 28.58 1.63 -10.36
CA LYS A 39 28.05 2.26 -9.15
C LYS A 39 27.21 3.50 -9.46
N ALA A 40 27.61 4.32 -10.43
CA ALA A 40 26.82 5.46 -10.88
C ALA A 40 25.46 5.00 -11.48
N LEU A 41 25.48 3.94 -12.31
CA LEU A 41 24.27 3.33 -12.85
C LEU A 41 23.36 2.73 -11.76
N GLU A 42 23.92 2.09 -10.74
CA GLU A 42 23.15 1.61 -9.58
C GLU A 42 22.46 2.75 -8.85
N PHE A 43 23.16 3.87 -8.62
CA PHE A 43 22.58 5.07 -7.99
C PHE A 43 21.45 5.67 -8.84
N GLU A 44 21.61 5.75 -10.16
CA GLU A 44 20.54 6.23 -11.04
C GLU A 44 19.34 5.29 -11.03
N LYS A 45 19.55 3.96 -11.04
CA LYS A 45 18.46 2.98 -10.93
C LYS A 45 17.72 3.12 -9.60
N LEU A 46 18.43 3.27 -8.49
CA LEU A 46 17.84 3.49 -7.16
C LEU A 46 17.03 4.79 -7.12
N ARG A 47 17.57 5.87 -7.67
CA ARG A 47 16.88 7.16 -7.74
C ARG A 47 15.65 7.12 -8.65
N GLY A 48 15.74 6.41 -9.79
CA GLY A 48 14.62 6.17 -10.69
C GLY A 48 13.52 5.34 -10.04
N ALA A 49 13.88 4.30 -9.28
CA ALA A 49 12.95 3.48 -8.52
C ALA A 49 12.25 4.29 -7.41
N GLN A 50 12.97 5.10 -6.65
CA GLN A 50 12.39 6.00 -5.65
C GLN A 50 11.42 7.00 -6.28
N ARG A 51 11.80 7.65 -7.38
CA ARG A 51 10.93 8.60 -8.08
C ARG A 51 9.66 7.91 -8.60
N MET A 52 9.76 6.66 -9.05
CA MET A 52 8.60 5.88 -9.48
C MET A 52 7.67 5.53 -8.31
N GLN A 53 8.24 5.20 -7.15
CA GLN A 53 7.47 4.98 -5.92
C GLN A 53 6.77 6.26 -5.45
N GLU A 54 7.44 7.42 -5.51
CA GLU A 54 6.83 8.72 -5.18
C GLU A 54 5.68 9.07 -6.11
N ILE A 55 5.84 8.86 -7.43
CA ILE A 55 4.79 9.09 -8.42
C ILE A 55 3.60 8.15 -8.18
N GLY A 56 3.86 6.86 -7.90
CA GLY A 56 2.82 5.89 -7.59
C GLY A 56 2.04 6.27 -6.32
N ALA A 57 2.74 6.63 -5.24
CA ALA A 57 2.11 7.08 -4.01
C ALA A 57 1.29 8.37 -4.20
N GLY A 58 1.76 9.31 -5.03
CA GLY A 58 1.02 10.52 -5.37
C GLY A 58 -0.24 10.24 -6.20
N ALA A 59 -0.16 9.31 -7.16
CA ALA A 59 -1.31 8.91 -7.97
C ALA A 59 -2.38 8.19 -7.13
N ASP A 60 -1.97 7.29 -6.23
CA ASP A 60 -2.89 6.60 -5.31
C ASP A 60 -3.56 7.57 -4.34
N ALA A 61 -2.84 8.58 -3.87
CA ALA A 61 -3.41 9.64 -3.03
C ALA A 61 -4.48 10.45 -3.79
N VAL A 62 -4.19 10.86 -5.03
CA VAL A 62 -5.12 11.63 -5.87
C VAL A 62 -6.37 10.83 -6.26
N TRP A 63 -6.21 9.54 -6.59
CA TRP A 63 -7.33 8.65 -6.88
C TRP A 63 -8.26 8.50 -5.67
N ASN A 64 -7.68 8.27 -4.49
CA ASN A 64 -8.45 8.14 -3.25
C ASN A 64 -9.17 9.43 -2.87
N THR A 65 -8.57 10.60 -3.08
CA THR A 65 -9.24 11.88 -2.78
C THR A 65 -10.33 12.22 -3.79
N GLY A 66 -10.12 11.97 -5.09
CA GLY A 66 -11.12 12.29 -6.12
C GLY A 66 -12.39 11.44 -6.04
N ALA A 67 -12.26 10.14 -5.76
CA ALA A 67 -13.42 9.27 -5.52
C ALA A 67 -14.21 9.67 -4.27
N ILE A 68 -13.52 10.12 -3.21
CA ILE A 68 -14.16 10.61 -1.99
C ILE A 68 -14.84 11.96 -2.22
N ASP A 69 -14.24 12.87 -2.98
CA ASP A 69 -14.83 14.18 -3.28
C ASP A 69 -16.07 14.06 -4.18
N THR A 70 -16.05 13.18 -5.18
CA THR A 70 -17.25 12.89 -5.99
C THR A 70 -18.39 12.28 -5.16
N LEU A 71 -18.08 11.36 -4.23
CA LEU A 71 -19.05 10.85 -3.25
C LEU A 71 -19.57 11.97 -2.33
N ARG A 72 -18.69 12.87 -1.89
CA ARG A 72 -19.04 14.01 -1.04
C ARG A 72 -19.99 14.96 -1.76
N GLU A 73 -19.73 15.28 -3.03
CA GLU A 73 -20.60 16.12 -3.86
C GLU A 73 -21.97 15.47 -4.08
N ALA A 74 -22.01 14.16 -4.37
CA ALA A 74 -23.26 13.41 -4.51
C ALA A 74 -24.09 13.42 -3.21
N VAL A 75 -23.43 13.29 -2.06
CA VAL A 75 -24.09 13.37 -0.73
C VAL A 75 -24.54 14.81 -0.42
N ALA A 76 -23.76 15.82 -0.77
CA ALA A 76 -24.11 17.22 -0.57
C ALA A 76 -25.34 17.63 -1.40
N GLY A 77 -25.50 17.07 -2.61
CA GLY A 77 -26.68 17.26 -3.45
C GLY A 77 -27.98 16.75 -2.80
N GLN A 78 -27.93 15.65 -2.05
CA GLN A 78 -29.08 15.13 -1.30
C GLN A 78 -29.50 16.02 -0.12
N ALA A 79 -28.61 16.88 0.38
CA ALA A 79 -28.87 17.74 1.52
C ALA A 79 -29.41 19.14 1.15
N ARG A 80 -29.59 19.44 -0.15
CA ARG A 80 -30.18 20.72 -0.57
C ARG A 80 -31.70 20.70 -0.37
N ALA A 81 -32.19 21.63 0.45
CA ALA A 81 -33.62 21.83 0.65
C ALA A 81 -34.28 22.25 -0.67
N SER A 82 -35.31 21.50 -1.08
CA SER A 82 -36.11 21.78 -2.27
C SER A 82 -37.06 22.98 -2.08
N GLY A 83 -37.21 23.45 -0.83
CA GLY A 83 -38.16 24.50 -0.46
C GLY A 83 -39.56 23.96 -0.16
N VAL A 84 -39.81 22.68 -0.43
CA VAL A 84 -41.06 21.98 -0.14
C VAL A 84 -40.92 21.23 1.18
N LYS A 85 -41.48 21.81 2.26
CA LYS A 85 -41.31 21.33 3.64
C LYS A 85 -41.60 19.83 3.85
N TRP A 86 -42.61 19.27 3.16
CA TRP A 86 -42.96 17.86 3.31
C TRP A 86 -41.97 16.94 2.56
N ALA A 87 -41.49 17.36 1.39
CA ALA A 87 -40.53 16.60 0.60
C ALA A 87 -39.14 16.63 1.28
N ASP A 88 -38.77 17.77 1.85
CA ASP A 88 -37.53 17.93 2.62
C ASP A 88 -37.58 17.11 3.91
N ALA A 89 -38.71 17.11 4.64
CA ALA A 89 -38.88 16.26 5.82
C ALA A 89 -38.80 14.77 5.49
N LEU A 90 -39.42 14.33 4.39
CA LEU A 90 -39.32 12.96 3.92
C LEU A 90 -37.87 12.61 3.55
N SER A 91 -37.21 13.45 2.75
CA SER A 91 -35.82 13.25 2.31
C SER A 91 -34.86 13.11 3.50
N ILE A 92 -34.96 13.98 4.51
CA ILE A 92 -34.14 13.94 5.71
C ILE A 92 -34.41 12.66 6.53
N SER A 93 -35.65 12.19 6.57
CA SER A 93 -36.04 10.99 7.32
C SER A 93 -35.59 9.67 6.69
N VAL A 94 -35.42 9.62 5.36
CA VAL A 94 -35.10 8.38 4.63
C VAL A 94 -33.81 7.74 5.13
N ARG A 95 -32.76 8.55 5.36
CA ARG A 95 -31.46 8.03 5.82
C ARG A 95 -31.53 7.39 7.22
N PRO A 96 -32.06 8.06 8.26
CA PRO A 96 -32.29 7.43 9.56
C PRO A 96 -33.20 6.20 9.48
N VAL A 97 -34.33 6.28 8.75
CA VAL A 97 -35.31 5.19 8.66
C VAL A 97 -34.68 3.95 8.04
N LEU A 98 -33.97 4.09 6.91
CA LEU A 98 -33.27 2.97 6.29
C LEU A 98 -32.22 2.39 7.22
N THR A 99 -31.46 3.23 7.92
CA THR A 99 -30.42 2.77 8.86
C THR A 99 -31.02 1.91 9.97
N TYR A 100 -32.08 2.38 10.63
CA TYR A 100 -32.75 1.60 11.68
C TYR A 100 -33.42 0.36 11.13
N TRP A 101 -34.01 0.42 9.93
CA TRP A 101 -34.64 -0.72 9.30
C TRP A 101 -33.64 -1.83 8.94
N PHE A 102 -32.51 -1.47 8.33
CA PHE A 102 -31.44 -2.42 8.03
C PHE A 102 -30.85 -3.03 9.31
N MET A 103 -30.67 -2.24 10.36
CA MET A 103 -30.22 -2.74 11.66
C MET A 103 -31.23 -3.71 12.28
N ALA A 104 -32.53 -3.39 12.20
CA ALA A 104 -33.59 -4.27 12.70
C ALA A 104 -33.62 -5.61 11.95
N LEU A 105 -33.53 -5.58 10.61
CA LEU A 105 -33.45 -6.79 9.79
C LEU A 105 -32.20 -7.62 10.10
N TYR A 106 -31.05 -6.96 10.29
CA TYR A 106 -29.80 -7.62 10.68
C TYR A 106 -29.94 -8.32 12.04
N CYS A 107 -30.44 -7.62 13.06
CA CYS A 107 -30.69 -8.21 14.38
C CYS A 107 -31.68 -9.37 14.31
N ALA A 108 -32.76 -9.24 13.54
CA ALA A 108 -33.74 -10.29 13.34
C ALA A 108 -33.12 -11.53 12.67
N ALA A 109 -32.34 -11.35 11.61
CA ALA A 109 -31.65 -12.45 10.92
C ALA A 109 -30.64 -13.17 11.82
N LYS A 110 -29.84 -12.42 12.60
CA LYS A 110 -28.89 -12.99 13.56
C LYS A 110 -29.58 -13.73 14.69
N THR A 111 -30.69 -13.18 15.20
CA THR A 111 -31.50 -13.85 16.23
C THR A 111 -32.09 -15.13 15.68
N ALA A 112 -32.63 -15.13 14.46
CA ALA A 112 -33.16 -16.32 13.81
C ALA A 112 -32.07 -17.40 13.60
N ALA A 113 -30.87 -17.01 13.14
CA ALA A 113 -29.74 -17.92 12.99
C ALA A 113 -29.29 -18.52 14.33
N PHE A 114 -29.23 -17.70 15.39
CA PHE A 114 -28.88 -18.16 16.73
C PHE A 114 -29.92 -19.14 17.29
N VAL A 115 -31.21 -18.81 17.18
CA VAL A 115 -32.30 -19.69 17.61
C VAL A 115 -32.28 -21.00 16.81
N ALA A 116 -32.04 -20.95 15.50
CA ALA A 116 -31.92 -22.15 14.66
C ALA A 116 -30.75 -23.05 15.10
N ALA A 117 -29.62 -22.47 15.52
CA ALA A 117 -28.50 -23.25 16.05
C ALA A 117 -28.86 -23.94 17.38
N LEU A 118 -29.55 -23.23 18.28
CA LEU A 118 -30.02 -23.81 19.54
C LEU A 118 -31.05 -24.92 19.32
N THR A 119 -32.00 -24.75 18.39
CA THR A 119 -33.00 -25.78 18.08
C THR A 119 -32.38 -26.99 17.37
N ALA A 120 -31.26 -26.82 16.67
CA ALA A 120 -30.46 -27.90 16.11
C ALA A 120 -29.60 -28.65 17.16
N GLY A 121 -29.66 -28.24 18.43
CA GLY A 121 -28.95 -28.89 19.53
C GLY A 121 -27.55 -28.35 19.80
N ALA A 122 -27.14 -27.24 19.16
CA ALA A 122 -25.86 -26.60 19.47
C ALA A 122 -25.85 -26.02 20.89
N GLY A 123 -24.70 -26.10 21.55
CA GLY A 123 -24.50 -25.43 22.84
C GLY A 123 -24.51 -23.91 22.68
N TRP A 124 -24.91 -23.19 23.74
CA TRP A 124 -24.94 -21.70 23.72
C TRP A 124 -23.60 -21.07 23.31
N GLY A 125 -22.48 -21.59 23.81
CA GLY A 125 -21.16 -21.08 23.46
C GLY A 125 -20.84 -21.25 21.97
N GLU A 126 -21.15 -22.41 21.41
CA GLU A 126 -20.95 -22.73 19.99
C GLU A 126 -21.86 -21.89 19.09
N ALA A 127 -23.13 -21.74 19.49
CA ALA A 127 -24.12 -20.93 18.77
C ALA A 127 -23.72 -19.44 18.72
N ILE A 128 -23.13 -18.88 19.78
CA ILE A 128 -22.62 -17.49 19.79
C ILE A 128 -21.43 -17.35 18.83
N VAL A 129 -20.48 -18.28 18.88
CA VAL A 129 -19.30 -18.26 18.02
C VAL A 129 -19.70 -18.39 16.55
N HIS A 130 -20.71 -19.20 16.23
CA HIS A 130 -21.24 -19.30 14.87
C HIS A 130 -22.06 -18.08 14.44
N ALA A 131 -22.81 -17.46 15.36
CA ALA A 131 -23.57 -16.25 15.05
C ALA A 131 -22.64 -15.05 14.77
N TRP A 132 -21.46 -15.02 15.42
CA TRP A 132 -20.46 -13.95 15.29
C TRP A 132 -19.40 -14.26 14.24
N THR A 133 -19.59 -13.73 13.04
CA THR A 133 -18.76 -14.02 11.86
C THR A 133 -17.69 -12.96 11.62
N GLN A 134 -16.73 -13.26 10.73
CA GLN A 134 -15.74 -12.27 10.27
C GLN A 134 -16.39 -11.05 9.59
N ALA A 135 -17.52 -11.24 8.89
CA ALA A 135 -18.27 -10.14 8.29
C ALA A 135 -18.83 -9.17 9.36
N ASP A 136 -19.27 -9.70 10.51
CA ASP A 136 -19.75 -8.88 11.62
C ASP A 136 -18.59 -8.10 12.26
N GLN A 137 -17.44 -8.74 12.45
CA GLN A 137 -16.24 -8.07 12.95
C GLN A 137 -15.82 -6.92 12.04
N ALA A 138 -15.82 -7.13 10.72
CA ALA A 138 -15.51 -6.09 9.74
C ALA A 138 -16.54 -4.95 9.76
N LEU A 139 -17.84 -5.27 9.88
CA LEU A 139 -18.91 -4.27 10.01
C LEU A 139 -18.71 -3.40 11.25
N TRP A 140 -18.50 -4.02 12.42
CA TRP A 140 -18.30 -3.30 13.69
C TRP A 140 -16.99 -2.52 13.71
N ALA A 141 -15.91 -3.07 13.16
CA ALA A 141 -14.66 -2.35 12.98
C ALA A 141 -14.85 -1.12 12.07
N GLY A 142 -15.63 -1.23 11.00
CA GLY A 142 -16.00 -0.12 10.13
C GLY A 142 -16.79 0.97 10.86
N VAL A 143 -17.77 0.61 11.68
CA VAL A 143 -18.54 1.56 12.51
C VAL A 143 -17.65 2.27 13.53
N LEU A 144 -16.79 1.53 14.22
CA LEU A 144 -15.81 2.09 15.15
C LEU A 144 -14.85 3.02 14.42
N ASN A 145 -14.34 2.63 13.25
CA ASN A 145 -13.46 3.45 12.45
C ASN A 145 -14.15 4.75 12.01
N PHE A 146 -15.40 4.68 11.52
CA PHE A 146 -16.17 5.87 11.20
C PHE A 146 -16.31 6.81 12.41
N TRP A 147 -16.74 6.26 13.56
CA TRP A 147 -16.95 7.06 14.74
C TRP A 147 -15.66 7.63 15.30
N PHE A 148 -14.57 6.86 15.42
CA PHE A 148 -13.33 7.29 16.08
C PHE A 148 -12.34 7.99 15.14
N LEU A 149 -12.23 7.58 13.87
CA LEU A 149 -11.29 8.14 12.90
C LEU A 149 -11.84 9.40 12.22
N GLY A 150 -13.17 9.48 11.97
CA GLY A 150 -13.80 10.67 11.40
C GLY A 150 -13.56 11.94 12.21
N ARG A 151 -13.67 11.85 13.54
CA ARG A 151 -13.36 12.97 14.47
C ARG A 151 -11.89 13.38 14.50
N VAL A 152 -10.96 12.48 14.13
CA VAL A 152 -9.54 12.84 14.03
C VAL A 152 -9.33 13.71 12.80
N PHE A 153 -9.93 13.36 11.65
CA PHE A 153 -9.83 14.14 10.43
C PHE A 153 -10.55 15.49 10.50
N ASP A 154 -11.69 15.58 11.18
CA ASP A 154 -12.39 16.85 11.40
C ASP A 154 -11.58 17.84 12.25
N ARG A 155 -10.65 17.35 13.09
CA ARG A 155 -9.80 18.16 13.95
C ARG A 155 -8.51 18.65 13.28
N VAL A 156 -8.15 18.08 12.13
CA VAL A 156 -6.92 18.39 11.37
C VAL A 156 -7.21 19.30 10.16
N ARG A 157 -8.43 19.84 10.04
CA ARG A 157 -8.68 20.92 9.08
C ARG A 157 -8.03 22.22 9.57
N PRO A 158 -7.18 22.90 8.76
CA PRO A 158 -6.73 24.26 9.04
C PRO A 158 -7.89 25.27 8.97
#